data_AF-A0A314YV10-F1
#
_entry.id   AF-A0A314YV10-F1
#
_cell.length_a   1.000
_cell.length_b   1.000
_cell.length_c   1.000
_cell.angle_alpha   90.00
_cell.angle_beta   90.00
_cell.angle_gamma   90.00
#
_symmetry.space_group_name_H-M   'P 1'
#
loop_
_entity.id
_entity.type
_entity.pdbx_description
1 polymer ?
#
loop_
_entity_poly.entity_id
_entity_poly.type
_entity_poly.pdbx_seq_one_letter_code
_entity_poly.pdbx_strand_id
1 'polypeptide(L)'
;MALGIANFPKRDCRPPATPNFTMSEEAPFRPREKLVEKQKFFQSVHKYTYLKGPYDKITSVAIPAALAATSLFLIARGVYNMSHGIGKKE
;
A
#
# COMPACT_ATOMS: atom_id res chain seq x y z
N MET A 1 20.57 -38.80 -17.04
CA MET A 1 19.81 -37.53 -17.17
C MET A 1 20.39 -36.53 -16.19
N ALA A 2 21.29 -35.67 -16.65
CA ALA A 2 21.85 -34.58 -15.86
C ALA A 2 21.11 -33.30 -16.25
N LEU A 3 20.28 -32.77 -15.33
CA LEU A 3 19.62 -31.47 -15.50
C LEU A 3 20.64 -30.37 -15.20
N GLY A 4 21.12 -29.72 -16.26
CA GLY A 4 22.03 -28.59 -16.20
C GLY A 4 21.39 -27.39 -15.51
N ILE A 5 22.00 -26.96 -14.42
CA ILE A 5 21.78 -25.67 -13.76
C ILE A 5 22.25 -24.57 -14.72
N ALA A 6 21.32 -23.93 -15.42
CA ALA A 6 21.61 -22.75 -16.22
C ALA A 6 22.09 -21.63 -15.30
N ASN A 7 23.35 -21.23 -15.44
CA ASN A 7 23.92 -20.07 -14.77
C ASN A 7 23.34 -18.81 -15.46
N PHE A 8 22.33 -18.20 -14.85
CA PHE A 8 21.79 -16.93 -15.35
C PHE A 8 22.80 -15.82 -15.03
N PRO A 9 23.35 -15.11 -16.05
CA PRO A 9 24.22 -13.97 -15.79
C PRO A 9 23.42 -12.90 -15.06
N LYS A 10 23.99 -12.33 -13.99
CA LYS A 10 23.42 -11.14 -13.34
C LYS A 10 23.29 -10.06 -14.43
N ARG A 11 22.05 -9.65 -14.73
CA ARG A 11 21.83 -8.50 -15.60
C ARG A 11 22.53 -7.31 -14.96
N ASP A 12 23.38 -6.64 -15.71
CA ASP A 12 23.89 -5.33 -15.31
C ASP A 12 22.70 -4.38 -15.20
N CYS A 13 22.30 -4.07 -13.97
CA CYS A 13 21.28 -3.06 -13.67
C CYS A 13 21.78 -1.63 -13.94
N ARG A 14 22.85 -1.44 -14.73
CA ARG A 14 23.30 -0.11 -15.11
C ARG A 14 22.23 0.49 -16.03
N PRO A 15 21.54 1.57 -15.64
CA PRO A 15 20.59 2.21 -16.53
C PRO A 15 21.33 2.60 -17.83
N PRO A 16 20.74 2.36 -19.02
CA PRO A 16 21.35 2.80 -20.26
C PRO A 16 21.59 4.31 -20.18
N ALA A 17 22.75 4.77 -20.64
CA ALA A 17 23.02 6.20 -20.74
C ALA A 17 21.89 6.81 -21.56
N THR A 18 21.02 7.57 -20.90
CA THR A 18 19.87 8.19 -21.54
C THR A 18 20.41 9.13 -22.61
N PRO A 19 20.03 8.99 -23.89
CA PRO A 19 20.25 10.07 -24.85
C PRO A 19 19.61 11.32 -24.25
N ASN A 20 20.26 12.47 -24.43
CA ASN A 20 19.85 13.78 -23.93
C ASN A 20 18.42 14.10 -24.38
N PHE A 21 17.43 13.56 -23.67
CA PHE A 21 16.04 13.89 -23.81
C PHE A 21 15.94 15.24 -23.14
N THR A 22 15.89 16.31 -23.93
CA THR A 22 15.56 17.65 -23.45
C THR A 22 14.13 17.59 -22.91
N MET A 23 14.05 17.16 -21.65
CA MET A 23 12.84 17.13 -20.85
C MET A 23 12.40 18.59 -20.75
N SER A 24 11.27 18.89 -21.36
CA SER A 24 10.67 20.21 -21.54
C SER A 24 10.99 21.17 -20.39
N GLU A 25 11.52 22.36 -20.70
CA GLU A 25 12.07 23.38 -19.79
C GLU A 25 11.02 24.09 -18.91
N GLU A 26 9.89 23.44 -18.59
CA GLU A 26 8.93 23.95 -17.62
C GLU A 26 9.21 23.30 -16.26
N ALA A 27 9.62 24.12 -15.29
CA ALA A 27 9.85 23.65 -13.94
C ALA A 27 8.53 23.07 -13.38
N PRO A 28 8.56 21.89 -12.73
CA PRO A 28 7.35 21.31 -12.15
C PRO A 28 6.63 22.30 -11.23
N PHE A 29 5.30 22.25 -11.20
CA PHE A 29 4.45 23.15 -10.38
C PHE A 29 4.82 23.21 -8.88
N ARG A 30 5.58 22.23 -8.39
CA ARG A 30 6.14 22.18 -7.04
C ARG A 30 7.65 22.00 -7.10
N PRO A 31 8.41 22.72 -6.26
CA PRO A 31 9.85 22.50 -6.16
C PRO A 31 10.15 21.09 -5.65
N ARG A 32 11.23 20.49 -6.17
CA ARG A 32 11.61 19.10 -5.90
C ARG A 32 12.15 18.88 -4.48
N GLU A 33 12.49 19.93 -3.74
CA GLU A 33 13.04 19.79 -2.37
C GLU A 33 12.07 19.04 -1.44
N LYS A 34 10.78 19.36 -1.52
CA LYS A 34 9.74 18.70 -0.70
C LYS A 34 9.64 17.19 -0.99
N LEU A 35 9.81 16.79 -2.25
CA LEU A 35 9.79 15.37 -2.62
C LEU A 35 11.01 14.63 -2.08
N VAL A 36 12.19 15.24 -2.17
CA VAL A 36 13.43 14.66 -1.64
C VAL A 36 13.35 14.50 -0.12
N GLU A 37 12.76 15.46 0.59
CA GLU A 37 12.54 15.37 2.04
C GLU A 37 11.62 14.20 2.41
N LYS A 38 10.47 14.07 1.73
CA LYS A 38 9.56 12.93 1.95
C LYS A 38 10.21 11.60 1.56
N GLN A 39 11.00 11.58 0.50
CA GLN A 39 11.73 10.39 0.06
C GLN A 39 12.74 9.94 1.12
N LYS A 40 13.54 10.86 1.68
CA LYS A 40 14.45 10.57 2.80
C LYS A 40 13.70 10.03 4.02
N PHE A 41 12.58 10.65 4.39
CA PHE A 41 11.75 10.21 5.51
C PHE A 41 11.18 8.80 5.31
N PHE A 42 10.56 8.50 4.15
CA PHE A 42 9.95 7.20 3.91
C PHE A 42 10.96 6.08 3.61
N GLN A 43 12.19 6.43 3.21
CA GLN A 43 13.28 5.47 3.03
C GLN A 43 14.02 5.17 4.33
N SER A 44 14.09 6.09 5.28
CA SER A 44 14.72 5.84 6.59
C SER A 44 13.87 4.98 7.53
N VAL A 45 12.56 4.89 7.29
CA VAL A 45 11.64 4.10 8.12
C VAL A 45 11.62 2.63 7.68
N HIS A 46 12.10 1.76 8.55
CA HIS A 46 12.05 0.29 8.40
C HIS A 46 10.70 -0.29 8.86
N LYS A 47 9.62 0.06 8.16
CA LYS A 47 8.27 -0.51 8.36
C LYS A 47 7.66 -0.95 7.02
N TYR A 48 6.63 -1.80 7.07
CA TYR A 48 5.83 -2.14 5.90
C TYR A 48 5.19 -0.89 5.27
N THR A 49 4.98 -0.93 3.95
CA THR A 49 4.57 0.22 3.13
C THR A 49 3.34 0.95 3.67
N TYR A 50 2.35 0.22 4.19
CA TYR A 50 1.09 0.76 4.71
C TYR A 50 1.18 1.26 6.16
N LEU A 51 2.37 1.32 6.76
CA LEU A 51 2.60 1.73 8.15
C LEU A 51 3.75 2.74 8.28
N LYS A 52 4.20 3.34 7.17
CA LYS A 52 5.36 4.23 7.18
C LYS A 52 5.03 5.61 7.73
N GLY A 53 3.89 6.17 7.33
CA GLY A 53 3.40 7.46 7.79
C GLY A 53 2.64 7.37 9.12
N PRO A 54 2.60 8.47 9.90
CA PRO A 54 1.71 8.57 11.06
C PRO A 54 0.23 8.56 10.64
N TYR A 55 -0.09 9.15 9.49
CA TYR A 55 -1.44 9.12 8.92
C TYR A 55 -1.87 7.71 8.51
N ASP A 56 -0.93 6.91 8.01
CA ASP A 56 -1.20 5.54 7.57
C ASP A 56 -1.75 4.69 8.72
N LYS A 57 -1.30 4.91 9.97
CA LYS A 57 -1.87 4.21 11.13
C LYS A 57 -3.38 4.44 11.29
N ILE A 58 -3.84 5.66 11.05
CA ILE A 58 -5.26 6.01 11.19
C ILE A 58 -6.04 5.39 10.02
N THR A 59 -5.55 5.57 8.81
CA THR A 59 -6.26 5.18 7.59
C THR A 59 -6.22 3.68 7.31
N SER A 60 -5.14 2.99 7.66
CA SER A 60 -4.96 1.57 7.37
C SER A 60 -5.32 0.64 8.52
N VAL A 61 -5.33 1.14 9.77
CA VAL A 61 -5.60 0.31 10.95
C VAL A 61 -6.89 0.72 11.63
N ALA A 62 -6.99 1.97 12.09
CA ALA A 62 -8.11 2.38 12.94
C ALA A 62 -9.45 2.37 12.20
N ILE A 63 -9.55 3.06 11.05
CA ILE A 63 -10.80 3.14 10.29
C ILE A 63 -11.23 1.76 9.77
N PRO A 64 -10.36 0.98 9.10
CA PRO A 64 -10.77 -0.32 8.57
C PRO A 64 -11.09 -1.31 9.68
N ALA A 65 -10.36 -1.33 10.79
CA ALA A 65 -10.66 -2.24 11.90
C ALA A 65 -11.99 -1.92 12.57
N ALA A 66 -12.28 -0.64 12.82
CA ALA A 66 -13.56 -0.22 13.40
C ALA A 66 -14.74 -0.59 12.47
N LEU A 67 -14.61 -0.34 11.16
CA LEU A 67 -15.62 -0.70 10.17
C LEU A 67 -15.78 -2.22 10.02
N ALA A 68 -14.69 -2.98 10.04
CA ALA A 68 -14.74 -4.43 9.99
C ALA A 68 -15.43 -5.01 11.24
N ALA A 69 -15.09 -4.51 12.43
CA ALA A 69 -15.71 -4.97 13.66
C ALA A 69 -17.21 -4.66 13.70
N THR A 70 -17.62 -3.46 13.31
CA THR A 70 -19.04 -3.06 13.31
C THR A 70 -19.84 -3.83 12.27
N SER A 71 -19.30 -4.00 11.05
CA SER A 71 -19.97 -4.79 10.01
C SER A 71 -20.12 -6.25 10.41
N LEU A 72 -19.07 -6.88 10.94
CA LEU A 72 -19.15 -8.26 11.44
C LEU A 72 -20.17 -8.41 12.56
N PHE A 73 -20.20 -7.46 13.51
CA PHE A 73 -21.20 -7.47 14.59
C PHE A 73 -22.63 -7.40 14.06
N LEU A 74 -22.90 -6.51 13.11
CA LEU A 74 -24.23 -6.39 12.50
C LEU A 74 -24.63 -7.63 11.71
N ILE A 75 -23.69 -8.24 10.98
CA ILE A 75 -23.91 -9.49 10.25
C ILE A 75 -24.24 -10.62 11.23
N ALA A 76 -23.42 -10.78 12.28
CA ALA A 76 -23.64 -11.82 13.29
C ALA A 76 -24.99 -11.67 13.98
N ARG A 77 -25.37 -10.44 14.36
CA ARG A 77 -26.69 -10.16 14.95
C ARG A 77 -27.82 -10.44 13.95
N GLY A 78 -27.64 -10.08 12.68
CA GLY A 78 -28.60 -10.37 11.62
C GLY A 78 -28.84 -11.86 11.46
N VAL A 79 -27.77 -12.65 11.34
CA VAL A 79 -27.84 -14.12 11.23
C VAL A 79 -28.45 -14.75 12.48
N TYR A 80 -28.10 -14.25 13.67
CA TYR A 80 -28.69 -14.70 14.93
C TYR A 80 -30.22 -14.46 14.95
N ASN A 81 -30.66 -13.25 14.60
CA ASN A 81 -32.09 -12.92 14.55
C ASN A 81 -32.84 -13.79 13.53
N MET A 82 -32.28 -14.00 12.33
CA MET A 82 -32.87 -14.85 11.30
C MET A 82 -32.96 -16.32 11.73
N SER A 83 -31.88 -16.86 12.34
CA SER A 83 -31.82 -18.26 12.79
C SER A 83 -32.76 -18.56 13.97
N HIS A 84 -33.01 -17.59 14.83
CA HIS A 84 -33.91 -17.74 15.99
C HIS A 84 -35.34 -17.25 15.71
N GLY A 85 -35.64 -16.76 14.50
CA GLY A 85 -36.96 -16.25 14.14
C GLY A 85 -37.38 -14.97 14.90
N ILE A 86 -36.41 -14.23 15.44
CA ILE A 86 -36.62 -13.03 16.26
C ILE A 86 -36.62 -11.79 15.36
N GLY A 87 -37.48 -10.82 15.65
CA GLY A 87 -37.52 -9.53 14.93
C GLY A 87 -38.52 -9.47 13.77
N LYS A 88 -39.52 -10.35 13.75
CA LYS A 88 -40.73 -10.13 12.93
C LYS A 88 -41.45 -8.88 13.46
N LYS A 89 -41.68 -7.91 12.58
CA LYS A 89 -42.68 -6.87 12.82
C LYS A 89 -44.06 -7.51 12.71
N GLU A 90 -45.01 -6.99 13.49
CA GLU A 90 -46.44 -7.25 13.32
C GLU A 90 -46.89 -6.99 11.87
#